data_AF-K9LGG5-F1
#
_entry.id   AF-K9LGG5-F1
#
_cell.length_a   1.000
_cell.length_b   1.000
_cell.length_c   1.000
_cell.angle_alpha   90.00
_cell.angle_beta   90.00
_cell.angle_gamma   90.00
#
_symmetry.space_group_name_H-M   'P 1'
#
loop_
_entity.id
_entity.type
_entity.pdbx_description
1 polymer ?
#
loop_
_entity_poly.entity_id
_entity_poly.type
_entity_poly.pdbx_seq_one_letter_code
_entity_poly.pdbx_strand_id
1 'polypeptide(L)'
;KFLQDEMNVNKIRFPETSGIGIKPVSSEGTERLVRAAIEYAIANNRKSLTLVHKGNIMKFTEGAFKNWGYALAEAEYGDKVFTWAQYDRIKEESGEAAANEAQSKAEAEGKIIVKDSIADIFLQQILTRPREFDVVATMNLNGDYISDALAAQVGGIGIAPGANINYITGHAIFEATHGTAPKYAGLDKVNPSSVILSGEMMLRHMNWNEAADLIINSMEK
;
A
#
# COMPACT_ATOMS: atom_id res chain seq x y z
N LYS A 1 -14.28 22.67 23.39
CA LYS A 1 -14.58 22.34 24.79
C LYS A 1 -13.76 21.12 25.24
N PHE A 2 -14.19 19.85 25.13
CA PHE A 2 -13.38 18.67 25.53
C PHE A 2 -11.86 18.75 25.22
N LEU A 3 -11.48 18.96 23.95
CA LEU A 3 -10.05 19.03 23.56
C LEU A 3 -9.28 20.17 24.25
N GLN A 4 -9.90 21.32 24.49
CA GLN A 4 -9.24 22.48 25.11
C GLN A 4 -9.29 22.41 26.64
N ASP A 5 -10.46 22.06 27.19
CA ASP A 5 -10.75 22.16 28.62
C ASP A 5 -10.21 20.95 29.39
N GLU A 6 -10.27 19.75 28.79
CA GLU A 6 -9.86 18.50 29.45
C GLU A 6 -8.49 18.01 28.94
N MET A 7 -8.24 18.11 27.64
CA MET A 7 -7.00 17.62 27.01
C MET A 7 -5.93 18.71 26.83
N ASN A 8 -6.20 19.95 27.26
CA ASN A 8 -5.27 21.10 27.19
C ASN A 8 -4.71 21.39 25.77
N VAL A 9 -5.48 21.09 24.71
CA VAL A 9 -5.07 21.33 23.32
C VAL A 9 -5.11 22.83 23.01
N ASN A 10 -3.95 23.41 22.72
CA ASN A 10 -3.78 24.82 22.33
C ASN A 10 -3.35 25.03 20.86
N LYS A 11 -3.39 23.97 20.05
CA LYS A 11 -2.92 23.99 18.64
C LYS A 11 -4.01 24.25 17.61
N ILE A 12 -5.28 24.35 18.01
CA ILE A 12 -6.38 24.69 17.10
C ILE A 12 -6.28 26.19 16.77
N ARG A 13 -5.95 26.52 15.52
CA ARG A 13 -5.66 27.89 15.09
C ARG A 13 -6.89 28.81 15.13
N PHE A 14 -8.08 28.28 14.81
CA PHE A 14 -9.34 29.03 14.71
C PHE A 14 -10.49 28.23 15.34
N PRO A 15 -10.57 28.13 16.68
CA PRO A 15 -11.52 27.23 17.35
C PRO A 15 -13.00 27.55 17.07
N GLU A 16 -13.34 28.83 16.86
CA GLU A 16 -14.74 29.26 16.64
C GLU A 16 -15.28 28.94 15.24
N THR A 17 -14.41 28.59 14.29
CA THR A 17 -14.79 28.37 12.88
C THR A 17 -14.26 27.06 12.28
N SER A 18 -13.74 26.16 13.12
CA SER A 18 -13.16 24.89 12.65
C SER A 18 -14.20 23.75 12.60
N GLY A 19 -14.25 23.03 11.48
CA GLY A 19 -14.70 21.65 11.45
C GLY A 19 -13.61 20.73 12.05
N ILE A 20 -13.99 19.61 12.66
CA ILE A 20 -13.06 18.69 13.32
C ILE A 20 -13.16 17.30 12.69
N GLY A 21 -12.01 16.71 12.36
CA GLY A 21 -11.89 15.32 11.90
C GLY A 21 -11.09 14.48 12.90
N ILE A 22 -11.42 13.19 12.99
CA ILE A 22 -10.70 12.21 13.82
C ILE A 22 -10.08 11.17 12.89
N LYS A 23 -8.77 10.93 13.05
CA LYS A 23 -8.01 9.96 12.25
C LYS A 23 -7.50 8.83 13.15
N PRO A 24 -8.25 7.74 13.33
CA PRO A 24 -7.76 6.55 14.02
C PRO A 24 -6.90 5.70 13.07
N VAL A 25 -5.76 5.23 13.56
CA VAL A 25 -4.93 4.18 12.96
C VAL A 25 -4.48 3.27 14.10
N SER A 26 -4.71 1.97 14.01
CA SER A 26 -4.42 1.01 15.08
C SER A 26 -3.37 -0.03 14.68
N SER A 27 -2.78 -0.69 15.67
CA SER A 27 -1.86 -1.80 15.47
C SER A 27 -2.56 -2.97 14.80
N GLU A 28 -3.73 -3.39 15.26
CA GLU A 28 -4.43 -4.56 14.69
C GLU A 28 -4.82 -4.34 13.23
N GLY A 29 -5.24 -3.12 12.90
CA GLY A 29 -5.58 -2.72 11.53
C GLY A 29 -4.36 -2.65 10.61
N THR A 30 -3.23 -2.17 11.15
CA THR A 30 -1.95 -2.12 10.43
C THR A 30 -1.41 -3.52 10.19
N GLU A 31 -1.34 -4.33 11.24
CA GLU A 31 -0.71 -5.64 11.22
C GLU A 31 -1.42 -6.58 10.25
N ARG A 32 -2.75 -6.62 10.25
CA ARG A 32 -3.49 -7.47 9.29
C ARG A 32 -3.25 -7.06 7.83
N LEU A 33 -3.10 -5.77 7.55
CA LEU A 33 -2.87 -5.26 6.20
C LEU A 33 -1.45 -5.56 5.75
N VAL A 34 -0.45 -5.25 6.60
CA VAL A 34 0.96 -5.49 6.29
C VAL A 34 1.23 -7.00 6.15
N ARG A 35 0.60 -7.84 6.99
CA ARG A 35 0.66 -9.30 6.87
C ARG A 35 0.19 -9.76 5.50
N ALA A 36 -1.01 -9.34 5.07
CA ALA A 36 -1.53 -9.69 3.75
C ALA A 36 -0.61 -9.21 2.61
N ALA A 37 0.04 -8.04 2.75
CA ALA A 37 0.98 -7.53 1.77
C ALA A 37 2.29 -8.34 1.71
N ILE A 38 2.83 -8.79 2.85
CA ILE A 38 4.00 -9.67 2.90
C ILE A 38 3.66 -11.04 2.33
N GLU A 39 2.54 -11.64 2.74
CA GLU A 39 2.07 -12.94 2.21
C GLU A 39 1.89 -12.87 0.69
N TYR A 40 1.29 -11.79 0.17
CA TYR A 40 1.18 -11.56 -1.27
C TYR A 40 2.56 -11.46 -1.94
N ALA A 41 3.48 -10.71 -1.34
CA ALA A 41 4.84 -10.57 -1.87
C ALA A 41 5.57 -11.92 -1.94
N ILE A 42 5.44 -12.77 -0.91
CA ILE A 42 6.00 -14.12 -0.87
C ILE A 42 5.37 -15.00 -1.95
N ALA A 43 4.04 -15.08 -1.97
CA ALA A 43 3.30 -15.97 -2.88
C ALA A 43 3.54 -15.64 -4.36
N ASN A 44 3.84 -14.37 -4.67
CA ASN A 44 4.03 -13.89 -6.04
C ASN A 44 5.49 -13.54 -6.36
N ASN A 45 6.45 -13.99 -5.55
CA ASN A 45 7.90 -13.75 -5.74
C ASN A 45 8.24 -12.27 -5.99
N ARG A 46 7.62 -11.37 -5.24
CA ARG A 46 7.87 -9.93 -5.31
C ARG A 46 9.12 -9.58 -4.51
N LYS A 47 9.83 -8.53 -4.93
CA LYS A 47 11.18 -8.23 -4.40
C LYS A 47 11.16 -7.36 -3.15
N SER A 48 10.15 -6.51 -3.01
CA SER A 48 10.09 -5.56 -1.91
C SER A 48 8.67 -5.23 -1.50
N LEU A 49 8.53 -4.84 -0.23
CA LEU A 49 7.34 -4.21 0.33
C LEU A 49 7.72 -2.81 0.82
N THR A 50 7.05 -1.77 0.30
CA THR A 50 7.25 -0.39 0.73
C THR A 50 6.10 0.06 1.63
N LEU A 51 6.41 0.42 2.87
CA LEU A 51 5.49 1.07 3.81
C LEU A 51 5.44 2.57 3.51
N VAL A 52 4.34 3.07 2.96
CA VAL A 52 4.21 4.50 2.63
C VAL A 52 3.44 5.24 3.71
N HIS A 53 4.02 6.32 4.24
CA HIS A 53 3.46 7.03 5.39
C HIS A 53 3.92 8.49 5.48
N LYS A 54 3.23 9.35 6.24
CA LYS A 54 3.62 10.73 6.56
C LYS A 54 3.96 10.88 8.04
N GLY A 55 4.75 9.93 8.53
CA GLY A 55 5.05 9.76 9.96
C GLY A 55 5.92 10.84 10.57
N ASN A 56 6.58 11.68 9.75
CA ASN A 56 7.32 12.84 10.25
C ASN A 56 6.38 13.93 10.82
N ILE A 57 5.15 14.04 10.31
CA ILE A 57 4.12 14.97 10.81
C ILE A 57 3.12 14.23 11.71
N MET A 58 2.56 13.11 11.24
CA MET A 58 1.55 12.32 11.96
C MET A 58 2.19 11.15 12.70
N LYS A 59 3.02 11.45 13.71
CA LYS A 59 3.88 10.48 14.41
C LYS A 59 3.10 9.31 15.03
N PHE A 60 1.97 9.58 15.68
CA PHE A 60 1.24 8.58 16.45
C PHE A 60 0.22 7.76 15.64
N THR A 61 0.07 8.06 14.35
CA THR A 61 -0.83 7.32 13.46
C THR A 61 -0.04 6.78 12.28
N GLU A 62 0.46 7.64 11.40
CA GLU A 62 1.24 7.21 10.22
C GLU A 62 2.67 6.79 10.59
N GLY A 63 3.29 7.44 11.58
CA GLY A 63 4.56 6.96 12.13
C GLY A 63 4.40 5.62 12.86
N ALA A 64 3.29 5.45 13.59
CA ALA A 64 2.95 4.19 14.24
C ALA A 64 2.71 3.06 13.22
N PHE A 65 2.01 3.33 12.12
CA PHE A 65 1.84 2.38 11.01
C PHE A 65 3.17 1.83 10.50
N LYS A 66 4.15 2.72 10.24
CA LYS A 66 5.50 2.32 9.83
C LYS A 66 6.14 1.38 10.85
N ASN A 67 6.12 1.78 12.12
CA ASN A 67 6.78 1.04 13.19
C ASN A 67 6.14 -0.33 13.44
N TRP A 68 4.80 -0.41 13.47
CA TRP A 68 4.08 -1.68 13.60
C TRP A 68 4.29 -2.58 12.39
N GLY A 69 4.34 -2.01 11.17
CA GLY A 69 4.65 -2.78 9.97
C GLY A 69 6.03 -3.41 10.00
N TYR A 70 7.06 -2.66 10.44
CA TYR A 70 8.40 -3.23 10.65
C TYR A 70 8.44 -4.27 11.75
N ALA A 71 7.80 -4.00 12.90
CA ALA A 71 7.77 -4.95 14.01
C ALA A 71 7.13 -6.28 13.60
N LEU A 72 6.00 -6.24 12.87
CA LEU A 72 5.36 -7.45 12.35
C LEU A 72 6.26 -8.19 11.36
N ALA A 73 6.89 -7.47 10.42
CA ALA A 73 7.77 -8.07 9.42
C ALA A 73 8.92 -8.86 10.09
N GLU A 74 9.53 -8.28 11.12
CA GLU A 74 10.61 -8.94 11.85
C GLU A 74 10.11 -10.08 12.75
N ALA A 75 8.96 -9.91 13.41
CA ALA A 75 8.43 -10.89 14.36
C ALA A 75 7.86 -12.14 13.67
N GLU A 76 7.16 -11.98 12.54
CA GLU A 76 6.46 -13.07 11.87
C GLU A 76 7.20 -13.62 10.65
N TYR A 77 8.08 -12.82 10.03
CA TYR A 77 8.69 -13.14 8.73
C TYR A 77 10.22 -12.97 8.70
N GLY A 78 10.91 -12.93 9.84
CA GLY A 78 12.34 -12.62 9.92
C GLY A 78 13.27 -13.54 9.09
N ASP A 79 12.87 -14.77 8.80
CA ASP A 79 13.61 -15.67 7.89
C ASP A 79 13.41 -15.31 6.41
N LYS A 80 12.31 -14.62 6.06
CA LYS A 80 11.93 -14.24 4.69
C LYS A 80 12.23 -12.79 4.33
N VAL A 81 12.43 -11.91 5.31
CA VAL A 81 12.57 -10.48 5.07
C VAL A 81 13.89 -9.90 5.57
N PHE A 82 14.27 -8.77 4.99
CA PHE A 82 15.26 -7.85 5.55
C PHE A 82 14.64 -6.45 5.58
N THR A 83 14.65 -5.79 6.74
CA THR A 83 13.95 -4.52 6.93
C THR A 83 14.90 -3.33 6.95
N TRP A 84 14.46 -2.14 6.54
CA TRP A 84 15.25 -0.93 6.77
C TRP A 84 15.37 -0.55 8.26
N ALA A 85 14.49 -1.06 9.13
CA ALA A 85 14.70 -0.95 10.57
C ALA A 85 15.92 -1.77 11.04
N GLN A 86 16.17 -2.96 10.45
CA GLN A 86 17.41 -3.72 10.66
C GLN A 86 18.61 -2.99 10.04
N TYR A 87 18.45 -2.46 8.82
CA TYR A 87 19.48 -1.65 8.15
C TYR A 87 19.93 -0.48 9.04
N ASP A 88 19.00 0.28 9.62
CA ASP A 88 19.29 1.43 10.47
C ASP A 88 20.10 1.02 11.71
N ARG A 89 19.73 -0.11 12.36
CA ARG A 89 20.48 -0.65 13.51
C ARG A 89 21.90 -1.07 13.12
N ILE A 90 22.07 -1.76 11.99
CA ILE A 90 23.40 -2.16 11.49
C ILE A 90 24.23 -0.93 11.12
N LYS A 91 23.61 0.09 10.51
CA LYS A 91 24.29 1.34 10.15
C LYS A 91 24.76 2.10 11.38
N GLU A 92 23.97 2.13 12.46
CA GLU A 92 24.34 2.75 13.73
C GLU A 92 25.48 1.99 14.43
N GLU A 93 25.43 0.66 14.46
CA GLU A 93 26.42 -0.17 15.15
C GLU A 93 27.74 -0.36 14.37
N SER A 94 27.65 -0.53 13.06
CA SER A 94 28.75 -1.02 12.20
C SER A 94 29.01 -0.15 10.96
N GLY A 95 28.28 0.95 10.80
CA GLY A 95 28.47 1.89 9.69
C GLY A 95 27.73 1.51 8.39
N GLU A 96 27.68 2.48 7.48
CA GLU A 96 26.89 2.38 6.25
C GLU A 96 27.37 1.29 5.28
N ALA A 97 28.68 1.04 5.20
CA ALA A 97 29.22 -0.02 4.35
C ALA A 97 28.71 -1.41 4.78
N ALA A 98 28.68 -1.69 6.08
CA ALA A 98 28.17 -2.95 6.62
C ALA A 98 26.66 -3.11 6.39
N ALA A 99 25.89 -2.03 6.53
CA ALA A 99 24.45 -2.04 6.27
C ALA A 99 24.12 -2.31 4.79
N ASN A 100 24.87 -1.68 3.87
CA ASN A 100 24.75 -1.92 2.43
C ASN A 100 25.11 -3.36 2.05
N GLU A 101 26.18 -3.92 2.63
CA GLU A 101 26.55 -5.32 2.42
C GLU A 101 25.48 -6.28 2.94
N ALA A 102 24.92 -6.02 4.13
CA ALA A 102 23.85 -6.82 4.71
C ALA A 102 22.58 -6.84 3.84
N GLN A 103 22.15 -5.68 3.33
CA GLN A 103 21.01 -5.62 2.40
C GLN A 103 21.31 -6.37 1.10
N SER A 104 22.48 -6.13 0.49
CA SER A 104 22.87 -6.80 -0.77
C SER A 104 22.91 -8.32 -0.62
N LYS A 105 23.39 -8.81 0.52
CA LYS A 105 23.37 -10.24 0.86
C LYS A 105 21.95 -10.77 1.01
N ALA A 106 21.07 -10.05 1.72
CA ALA A 106 19.68 -10.43 1.88
C ALA A 106 18.94 -10.51 0.53
N GLU A 107 19.18 -9.55 -0.36
CA GLU A 107 18.65 -9.57 -1.74
C GLU A 107 19.15 -10.79 -2.53
N ALA A 108 20.44 -11.12 -2.42
CA ALA A 108 21.03 -12.30 -3.07
C ALA A 108 20.49 -13.64 -2.51
N GLU A 109 20.12 -13.67 -1.23
CA GLU A 109 19.45 -14.79 -0.58
C GLU A 109 17.95 -14.88 -0.91
N GLY A 110 17.43 -13.93 -1.71
CA GLY A 110 16.03 -13.90 -2.12
C GLY A 110 15.07 -13.40 -1.02
N LYS A 111 15.58 -12.70 0.00
CA LYS A 111 14.72 -12.07 1.00
C LYS A 111 13.96 -10.89 0.42
N ILE A 112 12.73 -10.70 0.89
CA ILE A 112 11.93 -9.52 0.56
C ILE A 112 12.47 -8.33 1.34
N ILE A 113 12.77 -7.23 0.63
CA ILE A 113 13.19 -6.00 1.28
C ILE A 113 11.97 -5.22 1.75
N VAL A 114 11.80 -5.10 3.06
CA VAL A 114 10.77 -4.26 3.67
C VAL A 114 11.39 -2.89 3.93
N LYS A 115 10.89 -1.88 3.24
CA LYS A 115 11.39 -0.50 3.30
C LYS A 115 10.24 0.48 3.53
N ASP A 116 10.55 1.76 3.68
CA ASP A 116 9.54 2.81 3.82
C ASP A 116 9.83 4.01 2.91
N SER A 117 8.77 4.77 2.62
CA SER A 117 8.90 6.05 1.93
C SER A 117 7.90 7.05 2.48
N ILE A 118 8.34 8.30 2.63
CA ILE A 118 7.46 9.37 3.08
C ILE A 118 6.49 9.71 1.94
N ALA A 119 5.17 9.78 2.21
CA ALA A 119 4.13 9.85 1.18
C ALA A 119 4.33 10.93 0.09
N ASP A 120 4.80 12.13 0.44
CA ASP A 120 5.09 13.20 -0.52
C ASP A 120 6.34 12.96 -1.36
N ILE A 121 7.34 12.28 -0.79
CA ILE A 121 8.52 11.82 -1.53
C ILE A 121 8.12 10.65 -2.44
N PHE A 122 7.31 9.72 -1.93
CA PHE A 122 6.80 8.58 -2.69
C PHE A 122 6.07 9.02 -3.96
N LEU A 123 5.18 10.01 -3.87
CA LEU A 123 4.48 10.58 -5.05
C LEU A 123 5.43 11.15 -6.11
N GLN A 124 6.61 11.65 -5.72
CA GLN A 124 7.65 12.08 -6.67
C GLN A 124 8.43 10.89 -7.23
N GLN A 125 8.70 9.88 -6.39
CA GLN A 125 9.50 8.72 -6.76
C GLN A 125 8.74 7.75 -7.67
N ILE A 126 7.42 7.61 -7.56
CA ILE A 126 6.66 6.81 -8.52
C ILE A 126 6.77 7.36 -9.95
N LEU A 127 6.96 8.68 -10.11
CA LEU A 127 7.21 9.29 -11.42
C LEU A 127 8.67 9.13 -11.88
N THR A 128 9.63 9.42 -10.99
CA THR A 128 11.05 9.53 -11.36
C THR A 128 11.81 8.20 -11.29
N ARG A 129 11.36 7.29 -10.42
CA ARG A 129 12.02 6.02 -10.09
C ARG A 129 10.99 4.87 -9.85
N PRO A 130 9.99 4.67 -10.73
CA PRO A 130 8.95 3.66 -10.53
C PRO A 130 9.51 2.23 -10.36
N ARG A 131 10.64 1.92 -11.00
CA ARG A 131 11.29 0.61 -10.96
C ARG A 131 11.82 0.22 -9.57
N GLU A 132 11.93 1.18 -8.65
CA GLU A 132 12.35 0.90 -7.28
C GLU A 132 11.21 0.32 -6.44
N PHE A 133 9.95 0.41 -6.87
CA PHE A 133 8.80 -0.04 -6.11
C PHE A 133 8.21 -1.31 -6.66
N ASP A 134 7.68 -2.12 -5.76
CA ASP A 134 7.05 -3.38 -6.07
C ASP A 134 5.71 -3.47 -5.33
N VAL A 135 5.62 -4.15 -4.18
CA VAL A 135 4.42 -4.13 -3.35
C VAL A 135 4.43 -2.89 -2.47
N VAL A 136 3.28 -2.25 -2.30
CA VAL A 136 3.10 -1.06 -1.46
C VAL A 136 2.02 -1.35 -0.41
N ALA A 137 2.32 -1.06 0.86
CA ALA A 137 1.34 -1.05 1.94
C ALA A 137 1.24 0.34 2.54
N THR A 138 0.02 0.85 2.69
CA THR A 138 -0.23 2.19 3.23
C THR A 138 -1.61 2.30 3.87
N MET A 139 -1.89 3.43 4.53
CA MET A 139 -3.19 3.73 5.11
C MET A 139 -4.20 4.14 4.04
N ASN A 140 -5.49 3.98 4.35
CA ASN A 140 -6.65 4.27 3.50
C ASN A 140 -6.48 5.53 2.62
N LEU A 141 -6.34 6.72 3.23
CA LEU A 141 -6.24 7.98 2.46
C LEU A 141 -5.01 8.08 1.54
N ASN A 142 -3.86 7.55 1.97
CA ASN A 142 -2.67 7.56 1.11
C ASN A 142 -2.84 6.56 -0.04
N GLY A 143 -3.47 5.41 0.21
CA GLY A 143 -3.77 4.39 -0.79
C GLY A 143 -4.66 4.93 -1.90
N ASP A 144 -5.71 5.67 -1.53
CA ASP A 144 -6.59 6.39 -2.47
C ASP A 144 -5.76 7.26 -3.43
N TYR A 145 -5.00 8.23 -2.89
CA TYR A 145 -4.20 9.16 -3.71
C TYR A 145 -3.11 8.47 -4.55
N ILE A 146 -2.44 7.46 -3.98
CA ILE A 146 -1.37 6.75 -4.67
C ILE A 146 -1.91 5.90 -5.81
N SER A 147 -3.02 5.19 -5.59
CA SER A 147 -3.59 4.30 -6.60
C SER A 147 -4.08 5.08 -7.83
N ASP A 148 -4.74 6.22 -7.62
CA ASP A 148 -5.14 7.12 -8.71
C ASP A 148 -3.95 7.73 -9.45
N ALA A 149 -2.92 8.18 -8.72
CA ALA A 149 -1.72 8.73 -9.34
C ALA A 149 -1.00 7.68 -10.22
N LEU A 150 -0.90 6.44 -9.75
CA LEU A 150 -0.31 5.33 -10.50
C LEU A 150 -1.16 4.94 -11.71
N ALA A 151 -2.48 4.85 -11.55
CA ALA A 151 -3.40 4.58 -12.65
C ALA A 151 -3.30 5.66 -13.74
N ALA A 152 -3.26 6.94 -13.36
CA ALA A 152 -3.04 8.04 -14.29
C ALA A 152 -1.69 7.94 -15.03
N GLN A 153 -0.63 7.58 -14.31
CA GLN A 153 0.73 7.47 -14.87
C GLN A 153 0.83 6.46 -16.01
N VAL A 154 0.08 5.36 -15.94
CA VAL A 154 0.05 4.32 -17.00
C VAL A 154 -1.07 4.53 -18.02
N GLY A 155 -1.79 5.66 -17.97
CA GLY A 155 -2.95 5.93 -18.83
C GLY A 155 -4.18 5.08 -18.50
N GLY A 156 -4.20 4.48 -17.30
CA GLY A 156 -5.13 3.43 -16.91
C GLY A 156 -6.33 3.87 -16.07
N ILE A 157 -6.64 5.16 -15.96
CA ILE A 157 -7.73 5.68 -15.10
C ILE A 157 -9.07 4.98 -15.35
N GLY A 158 -9.37 4.63 -16.61
CA GLY A 158 -10.60 3.94 -16.98
C GLY A 158 -10.54 2.41 -16.94
N ILE A 159 -9.39 1.83 -16.63
CA ILE A 159 -9.16 0.37 -16.72
C ILE A 159 -8.54 -0.23 -15.46
N ALA A 160 -8.15 0.57 -14.46
CA ALA A 160 -7.54 0.07 -13.23
C ALA A 160 -8.49 -0.91 -12.52
N PRO A 161 -8.06 -2.14 -12.17
CA PRO A 161 -8.87 -3.08 -11.42
C PRO A 161 -8.82 -2.81 -9.92
N GLY A 162 -9.79 -3.34 -9.17
CA GLY A 162 -9.92 -3.13 -7.74
C GLY A 162 -10.61 -4.29 -7.02
N ALA A 163 -10.14 -4.58 -5.81
CA ALA A 163 -10.72 -5.59 -4.93
C ALA A 163 -10.67 -5.17 -3.46
N ASN A 164 -11.76 -5.43 -2.74
CA ASN A 164 -11.88 -5.27 -1.30
C ASN A 164 -11.95 -6.66 -0.67
N ILE A 165 -10.90 -7.07 0.03
CA ILE A 165 -10.73 -8.46 0.49
C ILE A 165 -10.53 -8.50 2.00
N ASN A 166 -11.30 -9.35 2.68
CA ASN A 166 -11.00 -9.78 4.04
C ASN A 166 -10.38 -11.18 4.00
N TYR A 167 -9.05 -11.22 3.98
CA TYR A 167 -8.26 -12.46 3.90
C TYR A 167 -8.47 -13.43 5.08
N ILE A 168 -8.95 -12.95 6.23
CA ILE A 168 -9.22 -13.80 7.40
C ILE A 168 -10.52 -14.58 7.21
N THR A 169 -11.55 -13.94 6.63
CA THR A 169 -12.88 -14.56 6.46
C THR A 169 -13.11 -15.14 5.07
N GLY A 170 -12.26 -14.80 4.09
CA GLY A 170 -12.42 -15.16 2.69
C GLY A 170 -13.44 -14.33 1.90
N HIS A 171 -14.14 -13.37 2.53
CA HIS A 171 -15.05 -12.50 1.79
C HIS A 171 -14.28 -11.50 0.92
N ALA A 172 -14.72 -11.33 -0.32
CA ALA A 172 -14.14 -10.41 -1.28
C ALA A 172 -15.23 -9.74 -2.14
N ILE A 173 -15.02 -8.47 -2.47
CA ILE A 173 -15.81 -7.71 -3.46
C ILE A 173 -14.83 -7.19 -4.51
N PHE A 174 -15.08 -7.51 -5.78
CA PHE A 174 -14.32 -7.03 -6.92
C PHE A 174 -15.16 -5.98 -7.64
N GLU A 175 -14.59 -4.80 -7.88
CA GLU A 175 -15.35 -3.64 -8.36
C GLU A 175 -14.62 -2.84 -9.43
N ALA A 176 -15.37 -2.09 -10.23
CA ALA A 176 -14.78 -1.06 -11.08
C ALA A 176 -14.29 0.10 -10.21
N THR A 177 -13.12 0.65 -10.52
CA THR A 177 -12.49 1.72 -9.73
C THR A 177 -12.91 3.12 -10.17
N HIS A 178 -13.42 3.25 -11.40
CA HIS A 178 -13.86 4.53 -11.94
C HIS A 178 -15.28 4.91 -11.48
N GLY A 179 -15.60 6.21 -11.57
CA GLY A 179 -16.94 6.72 -11.29
C GLY A 179 -18.03 6.28 -12.28
N THR A 180 -19.27 6.68 -12.01
CA THR A 180 -20.48 6.21 -12.72
C THR A 180 -20.69 6.79 -14.13
N ALA A 181 -19.96 7.84 -14.50
CA ALA A 181 -20.03 8.49 -15.83
C ALA A 181 -21.46 8.67 -16.40
N PRO A 182 -22.39 9.34 -15.67
CA PRO A 182 -23.85 9.30 -15.97
C PRO A 182 -24.22 9.86 -17.34
N LYS A 183 -23.39 10.74 -17.91
CA LYS A 183 -23.58 11.30 -19.26
C LYS A 183 -23.61 10.24 -20.37
N TYR A 184 -23.08 9.05 -20.12
CA TYR A 184 -22.99 7.96 -21.09
C TYR A 184 -23.86 6.74 -20.73
N ALA A 185 -24.72 6.87 -19.71
CA ALA A 185 -25.60 5.79 -19.27
C ALA A 185 -26.53 5.35 -20.42
N GLY A 186 -26.54 4.05 -20.71
CA GLY A 186 -27.38 3.45 -21.74
C GLY A 186 -26.93 3.71 -23.19
N LEU A 187 -25.77 4.33 -23.41
CA LEU A 187 -25.30 4.68 -24.76
C LEU A 187 -24.37 3.65 -25.40
N ASP A 188 -23.98 2.60 -24.66
CA ASP A 188 -23.03 1.56 -25.12
C ASP A 188 -21.69 2.14 -25.63
N LYS A 189 -21.06 3.00 -24.81
CA LYS A 189 -19.84 3.75 -25.17
C LYS A 189 -18.69 3.68 -24.17
N VAL A 190 -18.97 3.28 -22.93
CA VAL A 190 -17.97 3.32 -21.86
C VAL A 190 -17.05 2.11 -21.93
N ASN A 191 -15.82 2.28 -21.49
CA ASN A 191 -14.83 1.20 -21.45
C ASN A 191 -15.14 0.22 -20.29
N PRO A 192 -15.39 -1.07 -20.56
CA PRO A 192 -15.67 -2.06 -19.50
C PRO A 192 -14.39 -2.67 -18.88
N SER A 193 -13.19 -2.30 -19.32
CA SER A 193 -11.96 -2.98 -18.94
C SER A 193 -11.70 -2.97 -17.43
N SER A 194 -12.08 -1.93 -16.69
CA SER A 194 -11.91 -1.91 -15.22
C SER A 194 -12.68 -3.07 -14.56
N VAL A 195 -13.96 -3.26 -14.90
CA VAL A 195 -14.74 -4.38 -14.32
C VAL A 195 -14.29 -5.74 -14.85
N ILE A 196 -13.83 -5.83 -16.11
CA ILE A 196 -13.27 -7.06 -16.67
C ILE A 196 -12.00 -7.47 -15.94
N LEU A 197 -11.08 -6.53 -15.71
CA LEU A 197 -9.82 -6.77 -15.01
C LEU A 197 -10.04 -7.02 -13.50
N SER A 198 -11.06 -6.40 -12.89
CA SER A 198 -11.48 -6.80 -11.53
C SER A 198 -12.07 -8.22 -11.52
N GLY A 199 -12.75 -8.64 -12.58
CA GLY A 199 -13.20 -10.01 -12.79
C GLY A 199 -12.03 -11.00 -12.96
N GLU A 200 -10.94 -10.57 -13.58
CA GLU A 200 -9.70 -11.35 -13.64
C GLU A 200 -9.14 -11.59 -12.24
N MET A 201 -9.06 -10.55 -11.40
CA MET A 201 -8.64 -10.69 -10.00
C MET A 201 -9.56 -11.63 -9.22
N MET A 202 -10.88 -11.61 -9.49
CA MET A 202 -11.84 -12.52 -8.89
C MET A 202 -11.56 -13.98 -9.26
N LEU A 203 -11.31 -14.27 -10.54
CA LEU A 203 -10.98 -15.61 -11.00
C LEU A 203 -9.68 -16.10 -10.36
N ARG A 204 -8.67 -15.22 -10.26
CA ARG A 204 -7.41 -15.52 -9.57
C ARG A 204 -7.62 -15.80 -8.08
N HIS A 205 -8.50 -15.04 -7.42
CA HIS A 205 -8.88 -15.28 -6.02
C HIS A 205 -9.60 -16.62 -5.81
N MET A 206 -10.37 -17.08 -6.80
CA MET A 206 -11.03 -18.40 -6.81
C MET A 206 -10.10 -19.55 -7.22
N ASN A 207 -8.82 -19.27 -7.49
CA ASN A 207 -7.84 -20.20 -8.05
C ASN A 207 -8.17 -20.72 -9.46
N TRP A 208 -8.97 -19.99 -10.23
CA TRP A 208 -9.28 -20.29 -11.64
C TRP A 208 -8.27 -19.57 -12.55
N ASN A 209 -6.99 -19.89 -12.37
CA ASN A 209 -5.87 -19.13 -12.95
C ASN A 209 -5.86 -19.19 -14.48
N GLU A 210 -6.20 -20.32 -15.09
CA GLU A 210 -6.24 -20.47 -16.54
C GLU A 210 -7.28 -19.53 -17.17
N ALA A 211 -8.43 -19.36 -16.51
CA ALA A 211 -9.46 -18.43 -16.96
C ALA A 211 -9.03 -16.96 -16.77
N ALA A 212 -8.38 -16.64 -15.66
CA ALA A 212 -7.81 -15.32 -15.41
C ALA A 212 -6.77 -14.95 -16.49
N ASP A 213 -5.87 -15.88 -16.81
CA ASP A 213 -4.82 -15.68 -17.81
C ASP A 213 -5.38 -15.50 -19.22
N LEU A 214 -6.50 -16.14 -19.57
CA LEU A 214 -7.18 -15.89 -20.85
C LEU A 214 -7.67 -14.44 -20.97
N ILE A 215 -8.16 -13.83 -19.87
CA ILE A 215 -8.59 -12.43 -19.87
C ILE A 215 -7.40 -11.50 -20.11
N ILE A 216 -6.30 -11.68 -19.38
CA ILE A 216 -5.09 -10.86 -19.54
C ILE A 216 -4.54 -10.99 -20.97
N ASN A 217 -4.34 -12.21 -21.46
CA ASN A 217 -3.81 -12.45 -22.80
C ASN A 217 -4.69 -11.87 -23.92
N SER A 218 -6.00 -11.75 -23.68
CA SER A 218 -6.92 -11.13 -24.64
C SER A 218 -6.91 -9.61 -24.56
N MET A 219 -6.69 -9.03 -23.38
CA MET A 219 -6.65 -7.57 -23.19
C MET A 219 -5.34 -6.96 -23.71
N GLU A 220 -4.25 -7.72 -23.72
CA GLU A 220 -2.94 -7.28 -24.20
C GLU A 220 -2.80 -7.22 -25.74
N LYS A 221 -3.68 -7.90 -26.48
CA LYS A 221 -3.64 -8.00 -27.95
C LYS A 221 -4.46 -6.91 -28.63
#